data_AF-A0A950EAL1-F1
#
_entry.id   AF-A0A950EAL1-F1
#
_cell.length_a   1.000
_cell.length_b   1.000
_cell.length_c   1.000
_cell.angle_alpha   90.00
_cell.angle_beta   90.00
_cell.angle_gamma   90.00
#
_symmetry.space_group_name_H-M   'P 1'
#
loop_
_entity.id
_entity.type
_entity.pdbx_description
1 polymer ?
#
loop_
_entity_poly.entity_id
_entity_poly.type
_entity_poly.pdbx_seq_one_letter_code
_entity_poly.pdbx_strand_id
1 'polypeptide(L)'
;MSAALAYTDKRGRIFFDARSEPLADGGIVRGTLHGELIRAPKGTVPVMLPGRTPLIRSGKAARRTALAALLPAGYTRLLLPAYEERAGAPQLPLFGYAYACAIDDELHVAATRTDEDPNWKPRKFREGELEELVATRVASDARNRILVQLGRCSLEYGCFTAQNVFLEKGEAALPVSPRCNARCVGCISELDSGSAIPSP
;
A
#
# COMPACT_ATOMS: atom_id res chain seq x y z
N MET A 1 22.72 1.22 14.26
CA MET A 1 21.53 2.10 14.29
C MET A 1 20.39 1.30 14.91
N SER A 2 19.70 1.83 15.91
CA SER A 2 18.61 1.12 16.58
C SER A 2 17.28 1.64 16.03
N ALA A 3 16.35 0.73 15.74
CA ALA A 3 15.00 1.08 15.31
C ALA A 3 14.21 1.65 16.49
N ALA A 4 13.66 2.85 16.33
CA ALA A 4 12.77 3.51 17.25
C ALA A 4 11.31 3.32 16.82
N LEU A 5 10.39 3.32 17.78
CA LEU A 5 8.96 3.14 17.50
C LEU A 5 8.42 4.33 16.73
N ALA A 6 7.93 4.08 15.52
CA ALA A 6 7.03 4.99 14.83
C ALA A 6 5.58 4.60 15.13
N TYR A 7 4.76 5.58 15.54
CA TYR A 7 3.37 5.34 15.92
C TYR A 7 2.50 6.54 15.58
N THR A 8 1.17 6.38 15.68
CA THR A 8 0.23 7.48 15.55
C THR A 8 -0.58 7.73 16.82
N ASP A 9 -1.04 8.97 16.97
CA ASP A 9 -2.16 9.25 17.87
C ASP A 9 -3.52 8.92 17.21
N LYS A 10 -4.61 9.18 17.93
CA LYS A 10 -5.98 8.95 17.43
C LYS A 10 -6.37 9.83 16.23
N ARG A 11 -5.65 10.93 15.99
CA ARG A 11 -5.87 11.86 14.86
C ARG A 11 -5.00 11.51 13.65
N GLY A 12 -4.22 10.42 13.72
CA GLY A 12 -3.31 10.01 12.66
C GLY A 12 -2.01 10.82 12.59
N ARG A 13 -1.72 11.67 13.59
CA ARG A 13 -0.42 12.37 13.65
C ARG A 13 0.67 11.37 14.01
N ILE A 14 1.79 11.44 13.30
CA ILE A 14 2.91 10.50 13.44
C ILE A 14 3.90 11.03 14.49
N PHE A 15 4.39 10.13 15.33
CA PHE A 15 5.37 10.41 16.37
C PHE A 15 6.43 9.31 16.42
N PHE A 16 7.64 9.67 16.84
CA PHE A 16 8.74 8.76 17.04
C PHE A 16 9.11 8.68 18.53
N ASP A 17 9.30 7.47 19.04
CA ASP A 17 9.79 7.23 20.39
C ASP A 17 11.10 6.44 20.35
N ALA A 18 12.21 7.15 20.49
CA ALA A 18 13.57 6.62 20.55
C ALA A 18 13.83 5.69 21.75
N ARG A 19 12.96 5.69 22.78
CA ARG A 19 13.12 4.81 23.96
C ARG A 19 12.44 3.46 23.79
N SER A 20 11.64 3.29 22.74
CA SER A 20 10.88 2.07 22.48
C SER A 20 11.40 1.38 21.23
N GLU A 21 11.83 0.13 21.37
CA GLU A 21 12.24 -0.69 20.25
C GLU A 21 11.02 -1.49 19.70
N PRO A 22 10.50 -1.16 18.51
CA PRO A 22 9.34 -1.80 17.91
C PRO A 22 9.65 -3.20 17.36
N LEU A 23 8.69 -4.10 17.51
CA LEU A 23 8.76 -5.46 16.95
C LEU A 23 8.04 -5.54 15.60
N ALA A 24 8.51 -6.44 14.77
CA ALA A 24 7.97 -6.77 13.46
C ALA A 24 7.50 -8.24 13.44
N ASP A 25 6.60 -8.55 12.51
CA ASP A 25 6.08 -9.90 12.31
C ASP A 25 6.33 -10.36 10.86
N GLY A 26 7.04 -11.47 10.72
CA GLY A 26 7.25 -12.19 9.45
C GLY A 26 6.89 -13.68 9.56
N GLY A 27 5.97 -14.03 10.47
CA GLY A 27 5.65 -15.39 10.90
C GLY A 27 6.14 -15.70 12.32
N ILE A 28 7.10 -14.92 12.81
CA ILE A 28 7.56 -14.92 14.20
C ILE A 28 7.76 -13.45 14.59
N VAL A 29 7.22 -13.05 15.75
CA VAL A 29 7.37 -11.69 16.28
C VAL A 29 8.78 -11.49 16.82
N ARG A 30 9.53 -10.53 16.27
CA ARG A 30 10.92 -10.22 16.67
C ARG A 30 11.33 -8.79 16.32
N GLY A 31 12.50 -8.38 16.78
CA GLY A 31 13.16 -7.16 16.26
C GLY A 31 13.59 -7.32 14.80
N THR A 32 13.87 -6.18 14.16
CA THR A 32 14.38 -6.12 12.79
C THR A 32 15.89 -6.34 12.73
N LEU A 33 16.35 -6.85 11.59
CA LEU A 33 17.77 -7.06 11.29
C LEU A 33 18.32 -5.95 10.38
N HIS A 34 19.64 -5.75 10.42
CA HIS A 34 20.33 -4.66 9.73
C HIS A 34 20.15 -4.62 8.20
N GLY A 35 19.76 -5.73 7.57
CA GLY A 35 19.50 -5.81 6.12
C GLY A 35 18.02 -5.81 5.72
N GLU A 36 17.09 -5.70 6.69
CA GLU A 36 15.65 -5.75 6.40
C GLU A 36 15.05 -4.38 6.21
N LEU A 37 15.75 -3.32 6.62
CA LEU A 37 15.25 -1.95 6.64
C LEU A 37 15.89 -1.11 5.55
N ILE A 38 15.06 -0.37 4.84
CA ILE A 38 15.47 0.71 3.95
C ILE A 38 14.80 2.01 4.41
N ARG A 39 15.43 3.15 4.09
CA ARG A 39 14.75 4.45 4.21
C ARG A 39 13.45 4.40 3.41
N ALA A 40 12.35 4.91 3.97
CA ALA A 40 11.05 4.89 3.33
C ALA A 40 11.15 5.50 1.92
N PRO A 41 10.82 4.74 0.86
CA PRO A 41 10.89 5.25 -0.50
C PRO A 41 10.01 6.48 -0.74
N LYS A 42 10.41 7.32 -1.69
CA LYS A 42 9.54 8.43 -2.13
C LYS A 42 8.24 7.85 -2.68
N GLY A 43 7.10 8.34 -2.18
CA GLY A 43 5.78 7.82 -2.51
C GLY A 43 5.23 6.81 -1.50
N THR A 44 6.00 6.45 -0.47
CA THR A 44 5.46 5.72 0.68
C THR A 44 4.34 6.53 1.35
N VAL A 45 3.22 5.85 1.63
CA VAL A 45 2.09 6.40 2.36
C VAL A 45 2.07 5.79 3.75
N PRO A 46 2.38 6.56 4.82
CA PRO A 46 2.23 6.08 6.19
C PRO A 46 0.75 5.91 6.50
N VAL A 47 0.38 4.81 7.13
CA VAL A 47 -1.01 4.51 7.49
C VAL A 47 -1.13 4.10 8.95
N MET A 48 -2.10 4.70 9.63
CA MET A 48 -2.49 4.29 10.98
C MET A 48 -3.19 2.92 10.91
N LEU A 49 -2.98 2.08 11.92
CA LEU A 49 -3.72 0.84 12.12
C LEU A 49 -4.70 0.99 13.30
N PRO A 50 -5.95 1.46 13.08
CA PRO A 50 -6.88 1.76 14.16
C PRO A 50 -7.11 0.56 15.08
N GLY A 51 -7.21 0.82 16.38
CA GLY A 51 -7.45 -0.24 17.37
C GLY A 51 -6.25 -1.17 17.63
N ARG A 52 -5.09 -0.95 17.01
CA ARG A 52 -3.92 -1.82 17.16
C ARG A 52 -2.83 -1.13 17.99
N THR A 53 -2.39 -1.80 19.05
CA THR A 53 -1.31 -1.32 19.94
C THR A 53 0.00 -1.92 19.48
N PRO A 54 1.04 -1.13 19.16
CA PRO A 54 2.29 -1.69 18.67
C PRO A 54 3.00 -2.48 19.78
N LEU A 55 3.55 -3.63 19.40
CA LEU A 55 4.42 -4.42 20.25
C LEU A 55 5.84 -3.85 20.21
N ILE A 56 6.48 -3.83 21.36
CA ILE A 56 7.83 -3.34 21.57
C ILE A 56 8.60 -4.38 22.40
N ARG A 57 9.93 -4.33 22.41
CA ARG A 57 10.75 -5.30 23.13
C ARG A 57 10.39 -5.44 24.62
N SER A 58 9.96 -4.34 25.25
CA SER A 58 9.54 -4.31 26.66
C SER A 58 8.05 -4.63 26.88
N GLY A 59 7.33 -5.15 25.87
CA GLY A 59 5.91 -5.50 25.94
C GLY A 59 5.08 -4.76 24.90
N LYS A 60 4.14 -3.92 25.35
CA LYS A 60 3.25 -3.15 24.47
C LYS A 60 3.28 -1.67 24.76
N ALA A 61 3.30 -0.85 23.71
CA ALA A 61 3.28 0.60 23.87
C ALA A 61 1.84 1.11 24.02
N ALA A 62 1.30 0.96 25.24
CA ALA A 62 -0.08 1.32 25.55
C ALA A 62 -0.43 2.76 25.15
N ARG A 63 -1.69 2.98 24.76
CA ARG A 63 -2.24 4.28 24.29
C ARG A 63 -1.63 4.83 22.99
N ARG A 64 -0.71 4.11 22.33
CA ARG A 64 -0.20 4.42 20.99
C ARG A 64 -0.88 3.57 19.94
N THR A 65 -1.07 4.10 18.73
CA THR A 65 -1.64 3.31 17.63
C THR A 65 -0.52 2.89 16.69
N ALA A 66 -0.53 1.61 16.28
CA ALA A 66 0.49 1.07 15.39
C ALA A 66 0.48 1.81 14.04
N LEU A 67 1.67 2.07 13.52
CA LEU A 67 1.89 2.65 12.20
C LEU A 67 2.36 1.55 11.24
N ALA A 68 1.86 1.59 10.03
CA ALA A 68 2.39 0.83 8.90
C ALA A 68 2.73 1.79 7.75
N ALA A 69 3.26 1.22 6.66
CA ALA A 69 3.52 1.93 5.42
C ALA A 69 2.92 1.16 4.23
N LEU A 70 2.35 1.89 3.27
CA LEU A 70 2.07 1.39 1.94
C LEU A 70 3.23 1.77 1.03
N LEU A 71 3.79 0.79 0.34
CA LEU A 71 4.97 0.97 -0.50
C LEU A 71 4.55 1.35 -1.93
N PRO A 72 5.32 2.21 -2.61
CA PRO A 72 5.15 2.39 -4.05
C PRO A 72 5.50 1.10 -4.81
N ALA A 73 5.09 1.01 -6.07
CA ALA A 73 5.48 -0.08 -6.95
C ALA A 73 7.01 -0.23 -7.06
N GLY A 74 7.47 -1.47 -7.29
CA GLY A 74 8.88 -1.84 -7.35
C GLY A 74 9.53 -2.15 -6.00
N TYR A 75 8.75 -2.24 -4.92
CA TYR A 75 9.21 -2.67 -3.60
C TYR A 75 8.42 -3.85 -3.08
N THR A 76 9.11 -4.85 -2.56
CA THR A 76 8.53 -5.99 -1.87
C THR A 76 8.67 -5.79 -0.36
N ARG A 77 7.55 -5.82 0.36
CA ARG A 77 7.56 -5.81 1.83
C ARG A 77 8.20 -7.09 2.37
N LEU A 78 8.96 -6.95 3.46
CA LEU A 78 9.61 -8.08 4.13
C LEU A 78 8.89 -8.46 5.43
N LEU A 79 8.34 -7.49 6.15
CA LEU A 79 7.72 -7.69 7.47
C LEU A 79 6.46 -6.84 7.63
N LEU A 80 5.59 -7.25 8.56
CA LEU A 80 4.43 -6.51 9.05
C LEU A 80 4.75 -5.83 10.40
N PRO A 81 4.05 -4.75 10.78
CA PRO A 81 4.08 -4.25 12.16
C PRO A 81 3.56 -5.32 13.13
N ALA A 82 4.30 -5.62 14.20
CA ALA A 82 3.76 -6.46 15.25
C ALA A 82 2.85 -5.63 16.17
N TYR A 83 1.64 -6.11 16.43
CA TYR A 83 0.67 -5.41 17.25
C TYR A 83 -0.24 -6.37 18.03
N GLU A 84 -0.89 -5.84 19.06
CA GLU A 84 -2.03 -6.46 19.73
C GLU A 84 -3.32 -5.70 19.35
N GLU A 85 -4.36 -6.44 18.96
CA GLU A 85 -5.67 -5.86 18.69
C GLU A 85 -6.40 -5.53 20.00
N ARG A 86 -6.95 -4.31 20.07
CA ARG A 86 -7.85 -3.92 21.16
C ARG A 86 -9.24 -4.48 20.91
N ALA A 87 -10.01 -4.65 21.99
CA ALA A 87 -11.43 -4.95 21.88
C ALA A 87 -12.14 -3.95 20.95
N GLY A 88 -12.88 -4.46 19.96
CA GLY A 88 -13.58 -3.65 18.97
C GLY A 88 -12.68 -3.02 17.89
N ALA A 89 -11.44 -3.51 17.69
CA ALA A 89 -10.63 -3.06 16.56
C ALA A 89 -11.37 -3.35 15.23
N PRO A 90 -11.46 -2.36 14.32
CA PRO A 90 -12.13 -2.57 13.04
C PRO A 90 -11.31 -3.51 12.15
N GLN A 91 -11.96 -4.15 11.19
CA GLN A 91 -11.25 -4.82 10.10
C GLN A 91 -10.49 -3.78 9.27
N LEU A 92 -9.29 -4.15 8.83
CA LEU A 92 -8.47 -3.31 7.97
C LEU A 92 -8.76 -3.65 6.49
N PRO A 93 -8.76 -2.65 5.59
CA PRO A 93 -8.75 -2.94 4.15
C PRO A 93 -7.56 -3.83 3.79
N LEU A 94 -7.68 -4.60 2.72
CA LEU A 94 -6.64 -5.56 2.28
C LEU A 94 -5.47 -4.87 1.56
N PHE A 95 -4.88 -3.87 2.20
CA PHE A 95 -3.71 -3.18 1.67
C PHE A 95 -2.40 -3.94 1.93
N GLY A 96 -1.39 -3.60 1.13
CA GLY A 96 -0.01 -4.06 1.27
C GLY A 96 0.73 -3.42 2.46
N TYR A 97 0.22 -3.52 3.68
CA TYR A 97 0.89 -2.96 4.88
C TYR A 97 2.30 -3.51 5.03
N ALA A 98 3.27 -2.64 5.28
CA ALA A 98 4.64 -2.95 5.61
C ALA A 98 4.99 -2.39 7.00
N TYR A 99 5.88 -3.07 7.72
CA TYR A 99 6.49 -2.58 8.94
C TYR A 99 7.15 -1.21 8.71
N ALA A 100 6.97 -0.30 9.66
CA ALA A 100 7.62 1.00 9.68
C ALA A 100 8.19 1.32 11.06
N CYS A 101 9.36 1.95 11.08
CA CYS A 101 10.04 2.42 12.29
C CYS A 101 10.72 3.77 12.01
N ALA A 102 11.31 4.37 13.03
CA ALA A 102 12.16 5.53 12.88
C ALA A 102 13.63 5.15 13.10
N ILE A 103 14.51 5.68 12.26
CA ILE A 103 15.97 5.64 12.46
C ILE A 103 16.45 7.06 12.15
N ASP A 104 17.20 7.65 13.08
CA ASP A 104 17.75 9.02 12.96
C ASP A 104 16.69 10.07 12.55
N ASP A 105 15.53 10.03 13.22
CA ASP A 105 14.35 10.88 12.95
C ASP A 105 13.76 10.76 11.53
N GLU A 106 14.05 9.65 10.84
CA GLU A 106 13.50 9.35 9.51
C GLU A 106 12.75 8.02 9.48
N LEU A 107 11.65 8.00 8.70
CA LEU A 107 10.86 6.79 8.51
C LEU A 107 11.65 5.75 7.70
N HIS A 108 11.73 4.54 8.25
CA HIS A 108 12.31 3.37 7.62
C HIS A 108 11.27 2.26 7.56
N VAL A 109 11.34 1.43 6.52
CA VAL A 109 10.36 0.37 6.26
C VAL A 109 11.05 -0.97 6.06
N ALA A 110 10.38 -2.06 6.44
CA ALA A 110 10.88 -3.40 6.15
C ALA A 110 10.53 -3.80 4.71
N ALA A 111 11.42 -3.50 3.78
CA ALA A 111 11.20 -3.72 2.36
C ALA A 111 12.53 -3.87 1.62
N THR A 112 12.48 -4.54 0.48
CA THR A 112 13.56 -4.52 -0.52
C THR A 112 13.03 -3.97 -1.83
N ARG A 113 13.87 -3.23 -2.56
CA ARG A 113 13.56 -2.86 -3.94
C ARG A 113 13.69 -4.10 -4.80
N THR A 114 12.66 -4.42 -5.57
CA THR A 114 12.60 -5.60 -6.44
C THR A 114 12.47 -5.23 -7.91
N ASP A 115 12.08 -4.00 -8.21
CA ASP A 115 12.02 -3.47 -9.57
C ASP A 115 12.54 -2.03 -9.60
N GLU A 116 13.23 -1.71 -10.70
CA GLU A 116 13.81 -0.40 -10.94
C GLU A 116 13.20 0.35 -12.11
N ASP A 117 12.18 -0.21 -12.78
CA ASP A 117 11.60 0.40 -13.97
C ASP A 117 11.14 1.85 -13.68
N PRO A 118 11.70 2.85 -14.38
CA PRO A 118 11.29 4.25 -14.23
C PRO A 118 9.81 4.50 -14.58
N ASN A 119 9.17 3.58 -15.29
CA ASN A 119 7.75 3.62 -15.65
C ASN A 119 6.82 3.45 -14.43
N TRP A 120 7.32 2.91 -13.31
CA TRP A 120 6.53 2.81 -12.07
C TRP A 120 6.23 4.14 -11.38
N LYS A 121 6.85 5.25 -11.82
CA LYS A 121 6.59 6.58 -11.27
C LYS A 121 5.25 7.12 -11.78
N PRO A 122 4.25 7.36 -10.91
CA PRO A 122 2.99 7.94 -11.35
C PRO A 122 3.20 9.31 -12.01
N ARG A 123 2.58 9.51 -13.18
CA ARG A 123 2.55 10.81 -13.85
C ARG A 123 1.56 11.72 -13.12
N LYS A 124 1.95 12.98 -12.94
CA LYS A 124 1.01 14.03 -12.54
C LYS A 124 0.36 14.59 -13.79
N PHE A 125 -0.97 14.51 -13.84
CA PHE A 125 -1.77 15.06 -14.91
C PHE A 125 -2.20 16.49 -14.56
N ARG A 126 -2.31 17.36 -15.57
CA ARG A 126 -3.12 18.57 -15.42
C ARG A 126 -4.60 18.17 -15.34
N GLU A 127 -5.42 19.05 -14.79
CA GLU A 127 -6.87 18.84 -14.73
C GLU A 127 -7.42 18.55 -16.13
N GLY A 128 -8.19 17.46 -16.28
CA GLY A 128 -8.80 17.03 -17.55
C GLY A 128 -7.86 16.34 -18.54
N GLU A 129 -6.54 16.34 -18.32
CA GLU A 129 -5.57 15.82 -19.29
C GLU A 129 -5.71 14.31 -19.51
N LEU A 130 -5.94 13.54 -18.45
CA LEU A 130 -6.10 12.09 -18.57
C LEU A 130 -7.42 11.75 -19.26
N GLU A 131 -8.49 12.45 -18.90
CA GLU A 131 -9.82 12.30 -19.46
C GLU A 131 -9.81 12.57 -20.97
N GLU A 132 -9.11 13.61 -21.41
CA GLU A 132 -8.95 13.95 -22.84
C GLU A 132 -8.18 12.87 -23.61
N LEU A 133 -7.08 12.36 -23.05
CA LEU A 133 -6.30 11.27 -23.64
C LEU A 133 -7.13 9.98 -23.77
N VAL A 134 -7.87 9.65 -22.72
CA VAL A 134 -8.77 8.49 -22.70
C VAL A 134 -9.86 8.64 -23.75
N ALA A 135 -10.57 9.78 -23.76
CA ALA A 135 -11.67 10.03 -24.68
C ALA A 135 -11.20 9.99 -26.15
N THR A 136 -10.08 10.66 -26.45
CA THR A 136 -9.49 10.70 -27.80
C THR A 136 -9.13 9.30 -28.29
N ARG A 137 -8.43 8.51 -27.46
CA ARG A 137 -7.99 7.18 -27.87
C ARG A 137 -9.18 6.23 -28.01
N VAL A 138 -10.14 6.25 -27.08
CA VAL A 138 -11.36 5.43 -27.18
C VAL A 138 -12.16 5.77 -28.44
N ALA A 139 -12.29 7.05 -28.78
CA ALA A 139 -13.02 7.48 -29.97
C ALA A 139 -12.38 6.98 -31.28
N SER A 140 -11.04 6.81 -31.32
CA SER A 140 -10.34 6.28 -32.49
C SER A 140 -10.71 4.83 -32.85
N ASP A 141 -11.21 4.05 -31.89
CA ASP A 141 -11.68 2.68 -32.11
C ASP A 141 -12.81 2.31 -31.13
N ALA A 142 -13.96 2.98 -31.30
CA ALA A 142 -15.09 2.85 -30.38
C ALA A 142 -15.69 1.43 -30.29
N ARG A 143 -15.38 0.54 -31.25
CA ARG A 143 -15.84 -0.87 -31.22
C ARG A 143 -14.93 -1.76 -30.37
N ASN A 144 -13.74 -1.27 -30.00
CA ASN A 144 -12.79 -2.00 -29.18
C ASN A 144 -13.19 -1.96 -27.70
N ARG A 145 -13.88 -3.01 -27.27
CA ARG A 145 -14.37 -3.17 -25.89
C ARG A 145 -13.24 -3.17 -24.85
N ILE A 146 -12.04 -3.64 -25.21
CA ILE A 146 -10.88 -3.63 -24.32
C ILE A 146 -10.47 -2.18 -24.04
N LEU A 147 -10.43 -1.35 -25.08
CA LEU A 147 -10.05 0.06 -24.96
C LEU A 147 -11.06 0.84 -24.10
N VAL A 148 -12.35 0.59 -24.29
CA VAL A 148 -13.42 1.16 -23.44
C VAL A 148 -13.24 0.76 -21.98
N GLN A 149 -12.99 -0.53 -21.71
CA GLN A 149 -12.76 -1.02 -20.35
C GLN A 149 -11.50 -0.42 -19.73
N LEU A 150 -10.42 -0.25 -20.50
CA LEU A 150 -9.19 0.38 -20.03
C LEU A 150 -9.39 1.84 -19.67
N GLY A 151 -10.26 2.56 -20.41
CA GLY A 151 -10.65 3.92 -20.07
C GLY A 151 -11.31 3.98 -18.70
N ARG A 152 -12.25 3.06 -18.44
CA ARG A 152 -12.87 2.89 -17.13
C ARG A 152 -11.85 2.55 -16.04
N CYS A 153 -10.96 1.58 -16.28
CA CYS A 153 -9.91 1.23 -15.32
C CYS A 153 -8.97 2.41 -15.01
N SER A 154 -8.72 3.27 -15.99
CA SER A 154 -7.83 4.43 -15.84
C SER A 154 -8.46 5.54 -15.01
N LEU A 155 -9.75 5.81 -15.21
CA LEU A 155 -10.47 6.95 -14.61
C LEU A 155 -11.20 6.59 -13.31
N GLU A 156 -11.87 5.44 -13.25
CA GLU A 156 -12.66 5.04 -12.08
C GLU A 156 -11.81 4.27 -11.06
N TYR A 157 -11.02 3.29 -11.54
CA TYR A 157 -10.21 2.44 -10.65
C TYR A 157 -8.80 2.99 -10.40
N GLY A 158 -8.39 4.04 -11.12
CA GLY A 158 -7.07 4.67 -10.97
C GLY A 158 -5.89 3.76 -11.35
N CYS A 159 -6.09 2.79 -12.25
CA CYS A 159 -5.05 1.83 -12.63
C CYS A 159 -3.97 2.48 -13.50
N PHE A 160 -2.77 2.71 -12.94
CA PHE A 160 -1.63 3.26 -13.68
C PHE A 160 -1.24 2.44 -14.91
N THR A 161 -1.28 1.10 -14.81
CA THR A 161 -0.97 0.21 -15.94
C THR A 161 -2.06 0.24 -17.02
N ALA A 162 -3.29 0.64 -16.71
CA ALA A 162 -4.30 0.91 -17.74
C ALA A 162 -4.06 2.28 -18.41
N GLN A 163 -3.65 3.28 -17.64
CA GLN A 163 -3.32 4.62 -18.15
C GLN A 163 -2.19 4.58 -19.18
N ASN A 164 -1.24 3.65 -19.03
CA ASN A 164 -0.15 3.40 -19.98
C ASN A 164 -0.61 3.16 -21.42
N VAL A 165 -1.82 2.63 -21.63
CA VAL A 165 -2.41 2.46 -22.98
C VAL A 165 -2.72 3.80 -23.64
N PHE A 166 -3.16 4.78 -22.85
CA PHE A 166 -3.52 6.13 -23.30
C PHE A 166 -2.33 7.08 -23.33
N LEU A 167 -1.31 6.79 -22.52
CA LEU A 167 -0.02 7.47 -22.55
C LEU A 167 0.92 6.93 -23.61
N GLU A 168 0.58 5.78 -24.22
CA GLU A 168 1.42 5.03 -25.16
C GLU A 168 2.83 4.77 -24.60
N LYS A 169 2.90 4.37 -23.32
CA LYS A 169 4.15 4.22 -22.58
C LYS A 169 4.11 3.04 -21.62
N GLY A 170 5.18 2.24 -21.61
CA GLY A 170 5.35 1.15 -20.64
C GLY A 170 4.44 -0.05 -20.93
N GLU A 171 4.17 -0.84 -19.90
CA GLU A 171 3.32 -2.04 -20.01
C GLU A 171 1.84 -1.69 -19.92
N ALA A 172 1.02 -2.40 -20.69
CA ALA A 172 -0.43 -2.28 -20.67
C ALA A 172 -1.06 -3.42 -19.86
N ALA A 173 -1.94 -3.08 -18.92
CA ALA A 173 -2.81 -4.09 -18.30
C ALA A 173 -3.82 -4.56 -19.35
N LEU A 174 -4.01 -5.87 -19.50
CA LEU A 174 -5.03 -6.41 -20.39
C LEU A 174 -6.17 -7.03 -19.58
N PRO A 175 -7.40 -6.51 -19.66
CA PRO A 175 -8.56 -7.16 -19.05
C PRO A 175 -8.89 -8.43 -19.84
N VAL A 176 -8.42 -9.58 -19.34
CA VAL A 176 -8.56 -10.88 -20.03
C VAL A 176 -9.85 -11.61 -19.69
N SER A 177 -10.57 -11.22 -18.64
CA SER A 177 -11.79 -11.91 -18.20
C SER A 177 -12.77 -10.96 -17.50
N PRO A 178 -14.09 -11.11 -17.73
CA PRO A 178 -15.11 -10.39 -16.97
C PRO A 178 -15.28 -10.90 -15.54
N ARG A 179 -14.65 -12.04 -15.21
CA ARG A 179 -14.64 -12.63 -13.86
C ARG A 179 -13.21 -12.93 -13.43
N CYS A 180 -12.91 -12.82 -12.15
CA CYS A 180 -11.64 -13.29 -11.62
C CYS A 180 -11.48 -14.79 -11.91
N ASN A 181 -10.38 -15.19 -12.57
CA ASN A 181 -10.04 -16.59 -12.81
C ASN A 181 -9.16 -17.18 -11.69
N ALA A 182 -8.78 -16.36 -10.71
CA ALA A 182 -8.05 -16.82 -9.54
C ALA A 182 -9.01 -17.56 -8.61
N ARG A 183 -8.62 -18.77 -8.19
CA ARG A 183 -9.35 -19.57 -7.19
C ARG A 183 -8.86 -19.25 -5.78
N CYS A 184 -8.82 -17.95 -5.47
CA CYS A 184 -8.37 -17.48 -4.17
C CYS A 184 -9.33 -17.96 -3.07
N VAL A 185 -8.81 -18.13 -1.85
CA VAL A 185 -9.64 -18.43 -0.66
C VAL A 185 -10.57 -17.25 -0.32
N GLY A 186 -10.25 -16.04 -0.79
CA GLY A 186 -11.11 -14.85 -0.77
C GLY A 186 -10.67 -13.85 -1.84
N CYS A 187 -11.60 -13.03 -2.36
CA CYS A 187 -11.31 -12.09 -3.44
C CYS A 187 -11.02 -10.68 -2.89
N ILE A 188 -9.87 -10.11 -3.28
CA ILE A 188 -9.54 -8.71 -2.97
C ILE A 188 -10.22 -7.72 -3.92
N SER A 189 -10.62 -8.19 -5.11
CA SER A 189 -11.24 -7.37 -6.17
C SER A 189 -12.77 -7.38 -6.11
N GLU A 190 -13.37 -8.36 -5.45
CA GLU A 190 -14.82 -8.58 -5.39
C GLU A 190 -15.17 -9.06 -3.98
N LEU A 191 -15.30 -8.09 -3.07
CA LEU A 191 -15.77 -8.34 -1.71
C LEU A 191 -17.29 -8.46 -1.72
N ASP A 192 -17.83 -9.46 -1.01
CA ASP A 192 -19.27 -9.59 -0.76
C ASP A 192 -19.80 -8.31 -0.09
N SER A 193 -21.01 -7.87 -0.45
CA SER A 193 -21.61 -6.67 0.14
C SER A 193 -21.87 -6.79 1.65
N GLY A 194 -21.97 -8.00 2.18
CA GLY A 194 -22.00 -8.31 3.61
C GLY A 194 -20.62 -8.47 4.26
N SER A 195 -19.52 -8.30 3.52
CA SER A 195 -18.16 -8.42 4.03
C SER A 195 -17.88 -7.35 5.09
N ALA A 196 -17.40 -7.79 6.26
CA ALA A 196 -16.91 -6.89 7.29
C ALA A 196 -15.56 -6.23 6.92
N ILE A 197 -14.88 -6.73 5.89
CA ILE A 197 -13.63 -6.17 5.37
C ILE A 197 -13.98 -5.05 4.38
N PRO A 198 -13.52 -3.81 4.61
CA PRO A 198 -13.76 -2.71 3.69
C PRO A 198 -12.96 -2.89 2.39
N SER A 199 -13.55 -2.43 1.27
CA SER A 199 -12.81 -2.31 0.00
C SER A 199 -11.63 -1.36 0.16
N PRO A 200 -10.45 -1.70 -0.43
CA PRO A 200 -9.36 -0.78 -0.69
C PRO A 200 -9.80 0.53 -1.33
#